data_AF-A0A1H1ZGD4-F1
#
_entry.id   AF-A0A1H1ZGD4-F1
#
_cell.length_a   1.000
_cell.length_b   1.000
_cell.length_c   1.000
_cell.angle_alpha   90.00
_cell.angle_beta   90.00
_cell.angle_gamma   90.00
#
_symmetry.space_group_name_H-M   'P 1'
#
loop_
_entity.id
_entity.type
_entity.pdbx_description
1 polymer ?
#
loop_
_entity_poly.entity_id
_entity_poly.type
_entity_poly.pdbx_seq_one_letter_code
_entity_poly.pdbx_strand_id
1 'polypeptide(L)'
;MSYNPSGRHAQPPWDGSPQTPPRGPNPAPQQRQYQPPEGYQQQEYPSQYPQQQYPQQQQQPPWQQAPAPSGQWQPTVPATAQWQRNNAGPSTDDRRWAYLRHSAGTSLRGTNAIHVTRALERLSSRQQPLAPHGITLFFVVEAPSQHLGYQILSASRWGYSGPEYDNLVAFLTGMRATAETFIAQHQKIKRVWDPRDPDFLMVNVGDIERSDTPARYVGLGMETLNTDSRQWYEVVPVLQSSGISSLQAMSYVPGEAAIRLVDGSEIRVVRDDTRSGRGNDLICNQPLDATQIYSVTQNVPEKMGVQLRQAWPAFLDLATTLSSHLNPDGQVW
;
A
#
# COMPACT_ATOMS: atom_id res chain seq x y z
N MET A 1 17.86 0.19 -56.68
CA MET A 1 16.53 -0.21 -56.19
C MET A 1 16.69 -0.55 -54.72
N SER A 2 16.37 0.42 -53.86
CA SER A 2 16.55 0.33 -52.40
C SER A 2 15.17 0.21 -51.75
N TYR A 3 15.00 -0.78 -50.88
CA TYR A 3 13.84 -0.91 -50.02
C TYR A 3 14.24 -0.67 -48.57
N ASN A 4 13.51 0.23 -47.94
CA ASN A 4 13.67 0.70 -46.57
C ASN A 4 12.42 0.24 -45.80
N PRO A 5 12.52 -0.50 -44.68
CA PRO A 5 11.42 -0.63 -43.75
C PRO A 5 11.60 0.29 -42.53
N SER A 6 10.60 1.14 -42.38
CA SER A 6 10.31 2.10 -41.32
C SER A 6 9.88 1.45 -39.99
N GLY A 7 10.13 2.16 -38.87
CA GLY A 7 9.33 2.02 -37.65
C GLY A 7 10.06 1.76 -36.34
N ARG A 8 11.09 2.55 -35.97
CA ARG A 8 11.53 2.68 -34.57
C ARG A 8 11.07 4.02 -34.03
N HIS A 9 10.10 4.01 -33.12
CA HIS A 9 9.82 5.16 -32.28
C HIS A 9 10.95 5.27 -31.25
N ALA A 10 11.89 6.17 -31.52
CA ALA A 10 12.93 6.56 -30.58
C ALA A 10 12.30 7.33 -29.41
N GLN A 11 12.59 6.90 -28.18
CA GLN A 11 12.34 7.69 -26.98
C GLN A 11 13.32 8.88 -26.93
N PRO A 12 12.90 10.07 -26.43
CA PRO A 12 13.83 11.19 -26.26
C PRO A 12 14.77 10.94 -25.05
N PRO A 13 16.02 11.40 -25.11
CA PRO A 13 16.95 11.35 -23.98
C PRO A 13 16.57 12.38 -22.90
N TRP A 14 16.62 11.93 -21.65
CA TRP A 14 16.52 12.77 -20.45
C TRP A 14 17.87 13.41 -20.16
N ASP A 15 18.21 14.51 -20.85
CA ASP A 15 19.30 15.38 -20.40
C ASP A 15 18.98 16.83 -20.74
N GLY A 16 18.71 17.61 -19.71
CA GLY A 16 18.26 19.00 -19.80
C GLY A 16 18.28 19.68 -18.45
N SER A 17 19.42 19.62 -17.76
CA SER A 17 19.66 20.35 -16.51
C SER A 17 19.76 21.86 -16.77
N PRO A 18 18.98 22.73 -16.10
CA PRO A 18 19.33 24.13 -15.95
C PRO A 18 20.29 24.30 -14.78
N GLN A 19 21.43 24.94 -15.05
CA GLN A 19 22.48 25.28 -14.08
C GLN A 19 21.94 26.14 -12.92
N THR A 20 22.09 25.68 -11.68
CA THR A 20 21.96 26.52 -10.47
C THR A 20 23.30 27.18 -10.12
N PRO A 21 23.35 28.50 -9.83
CA PRO A 21 24.56 29.15 -9.32
C PRO A 21 24.82 28.81 -7.84
N PRO A 22 26.06 28.98 -7.34
CA PRO A 22 26.46 28.45 -6.04
C PRO A 22 25.87 29.26 -4.88
N ARG A 23 25.17 28.58 -3.96
CA ARG A 23 24.75 29.14 -2.66
C ARG A 23 25.91 29.03 -1.65
N GLY A 24 26.36 30.18 -1.15
CA GLY A 24 27.15 30.26 0.09
C GLY A 24 26.34 29.85 1.33
N PRO A 25 27.00 29.69 2.49
CA PRO A 25 26.36 29.15 3.69
C PRO A 25 25.34 30.13 4.27
N ASN A 26 24.10 29.67 4.44
CA ASN A 26 23.05 30.43 5.12
C ASN A 26 23.11 30.13 6.65
N PRO A 27 23.00 31.14 7.52
CA PRO A 27 23.10 30.96 8.97
C PRO A 27 21.85 30.30 9.58
N ALA A 28 22.05 29.63 10.72
CA ALA A 28 21.03 28.88 11.46
C ALA A 28 19.83 29.74 11.92
N PRO A 29 18.60 29.20 11.93
CA PRO A 29 17.44 29.92 12.44
C PRO A 29 17.47 30.00 13.97
N GLN A 30 17.48 31.23 14.50
CA GLN A 30 17.28 31.54 15.91
C GLN A 30 15.87 31.12 16.36
N GLN A 31 15.81 30.44 17.51
CA GLN A 31 14.58 30.11 18.22
C GLN A 31 13.80 31.39 18.56
N ARG A 32 12.61 31.58 17.99
CA ARG A 32 11.62 32.51 18.56
C ARG A 32 10.85 31.78 19.65
N GLN A 33 11.03 32.22 20.89
CA GLN A 33 10.14 31.86 22.01
C GLN A 33 8.73 32.39 21.71
N TYR A 34 7.75 31.49 21.73
CA TYR A 34 6.33 31.84 21.71
C TYR A 34 5.89 32.10 23.15
N GLN A 35 5.49 33.34 23.45
CA GLN A 35 4.73 33.66 24.67
C GLN A 35 3.24 33.60 24.33
N PRO A 36 2.42 32.77 25.02
CA PRO A 36 0.98 32.79 24.84
C PRO A 36 0.39 34.08 25.45
N PRO A 37 -0.62 34.70 24.83
CA PRO A 37 -1.29 35.86 25.39
C PRO A 37 -2.15 35.47 26.61
N GLU A 38 -2.01 36.25 27.68
CA GLU A 38 -2.83 36.20 28.88
C GLU A 38 -4.28 36.59 28.58
N GLY A 39 -5.24 35.85 29.16
CA GLY A 39 -6.65 36.26 29.20
C GLY A 39 -7.65 35.25 28.63
N TYR A 40 -7.75 34.07 29.24
CA TYR A 40 -8.98 33.29 29.19
C TYR A 40 -9.48 33.08 30.62
N GLN A 41 -10.52 33.86 30.98
CA GLN A 41 -11.32 33.62 32.17
C GLN A 41 -12.04 32.27 32.01
N GLN A 42 -11.84 31.38 32.98
CA GLN A 42 -12.60 30.14 33.10
C GLN A 42 -14.08 30.49 33.36
N GLN A 43 -14.95 30.21 32.40
CA GLN A 43 -16.39 30.10 32.67
C GLN A 43 -16.66 28.71 33.25
N GLU A 44 -16.95 28.67 34.56
CA GLU A 44 -17.52 27.51 35.23
C GLU A 44 -18.94 27.26 34.69
N TYR A 45 -19.15 26.11 34.06
CA TYR A 45 -20.49 25.61 33.75
C TYR A 45 -20.99 24.74 34.92
N PRO A 46 -22.21 24.95 35.43
CA PRO A 46 -22.77 24.10 36.47
C PRO A 46 -23.12 22.71 35.94
N SER A 47 -22.50 21.70 36.54
CA SER A 47 -22.78 20.28 36.35
C SER A 47 -24.15 19.90 36.93
N GLN A 48 -25.14 19.64 36.08
CA GLN A 48 -26.33 18.86 36.45
C GLN A 48 -26.69 17.89 35.33
N TYR A 49 -26.20 16.65 35.46
CA TYR A 49 -26.76 15.49 34.75
C TYR A 49 -27.35 14.54 35.79
N PRO A 50 -28.64 14.16 35.70
CA PRO A 50 -29.20 13.13 36.56
C PRO A 50 -28.61 11.76 36.18
N GLN A 51 -28.12 11.01 37.17
CA GLN A 51 -27.74 9.61 37.00
C GLN A 51 -28.96 8.78 36.63
N GLN A 52 -28.97 8.21 35.43
CA GLN A 52 -29.87 7.11 35.08
C GLN A 52 -29.18 5.78 35.37
N GLN A 53 -29.75 5.03 36.31
CA GLN A 53 -29.42 3.64 36.57
C GLN A 53 -29.93 2.78 35.41
N TYR A 54 -29.05 1.98 34.81
CA TYR A 54 -29.43 0.94 33.83
C TYR A 54 -29.81 -0.35 34.57
N PRO A 55 -31.00 -0.94 34.34
CA PRO A 55 -31.27 -2.32 34.71
C PRO A 55 -30.56 -3.27 33.73
N GLN A 56 -29.81 -4.23 34.27
CA GLN A 56 -29.40 -5.43 33.53
C GLN A 56 -30.62 -6.27 33.15
N GLN A 57 -30.75 -6.57 31.86
CA GLN A 57 -31.16 -7.85 31.25
C GLN A 57 -31.73 -7.54 29.86
N GLN A 58 -30.99 -7.88 28.81
CA GLN A 58 -31.59 -8.10 27.49
C GLN A 58 -31.21 -9.50 27.02
N GLN A 59 -32.26 -10.32 27.00
CA GLN A 59 -32.33 -11.63 26.38
C GLN A 59 -32.11 -11.48 24.87
N GLN A 60 -31.35 -12.40 24.26
CA GLN A 60 -31.15 -12.45 22.81
C GLN A 60 -32.46 -12.81 22.09
N PRO A 61 -32.77 -12.22 20.92
CA PRO A 61 -34.00 -12.51 20.18
C PRO A 61 -33.98 -13.88 19.47
N PRO A 62 -35.15 -14.51 19.21
CA PRO A 62 -35.29 -15.96 18.99
C PRO A 62 -34.90 -16.50 17.60
N TRP A 63 -34.31 -15.69 16.72
CA TRP A 63 -33.97 -16.12 15.35
C TRP A 63 -32.58 -16.79 15.24
N GLN A 64 -31.85 -16.97 16.36
CA GLN A 64 -30.56 -17.67 16.40
C GLN A 64 -30.65 -19.20 16.62
N GLN A 65 -31.84 -19.80 16.54
CA GLN A 65 -31.99 -21.26 16.62
C GLN A 65 -32.42 -21.83 15.26
N ALA A 66 -31.46 -21.96 14.35
CA ALA A 66 -31.58 -22.87 13.21
C ALA A 66 -30.81 -24.16 13.51
N PRO A 67 -31.36 -25.36 13.23
CA PRO A 67 -30.64 -26.61 13.43
C PRO A 67 -29.46 -26.73 12.45
N ALA A 68 -28.34 -27.22 12.96
CA ALA A 68 -27.15 -27.46 12.15
C ALA A 68 -27.43 -28.46 11.01
N PRO A 69 -27.02 -28.19 9.76
CA PRO A 69 -26.90 -29.24 8.77
C PRO A 69 -25.71 -30.13 9.16
N SER A 70 -26.00 -31.38 9.48
CA SER A 70 -25.01 -32.44 9.62
C SER A 70 -24.38 -32.73 8.25
N GLY A 71 -23.26 -32.08 7.98
CA GLY A 71 -22.42 -32.32 6.82
C GLY A 71 -21.05 -31.71 7.08
N GLN A 72 -20.06 -32.55 7.41
CA GLN A 72 -18.69 -32.13 7.64
C GLN A 72 -18.07 -31.61 6.33
N TRP A 73 -18.14 -30.30 6.13
CA TRP A 73 -17.12 -29.55 5.41
C TRP A 73 -16.32 -28.77 6.45
N GLN A 74 -15.17 -29.31 6.84
CA GLN A 74 -14.18 -28.55 7.58
C GLN A 74 -13.36 -27.75 6.57
N PRO A 75 -13.40 -26.41 6.59
CA PRO A 75 -12.31 -25.64 6.01
C PRO A 75 -11.08 -25.95 6.87
N THR A 76 -10.01 -26.44 6.26
CA THR A 76 -8.70 -26.53 6.90
C THR A 76 -8.20 -25.10 7.14
N VAL A 77 -8.63 -24.49 8.24
CA VAL A 77 -8.01 -23.28 8.77
C VAL A 77 -6.61 -23.71 9.21
N PRO A 78 -5.52 -23.18 8.62
CA PRO A 78 -4.20 -23.43 9.18
C PRO A 78 -4.25 -22.97 10.63
N ALA A 79 -3.82 -23.85 11.54
CA ALA A 79 -3.86 -23.63 12.98
C ALA A 79 -3.41 -22.19 13.26
N THR A 80 -4.37 -21.34 13.63
CA THR A 80 -4.07 -20.00 14.14
C THR A 80 -3.09 -20.22 15.25
N ALA A 81 -1.88 -19.69 15.12
CA ALA A 81 -0.86 -19.73 16.15
C ALA A 81 -1.48 -19.18 17.44
N GLN A 82 -1.98 -20.08 18.30
CA GLN A 82 -2.23 -19.79 19.69
C GLN A 82 -0.86 -19.53 20.27
N TRP A 83 -0.41 -18.28 20.21
CA TRP A 83 0.78 -17.82 20.90
C TRP A 83 0.56 -18.04 22.39
N GLN A 84 0.96 -19.23 22.87
CA GLN A 84 1.14 -19.48 24.28
C GLN A 84 2.08 -18.38 24.80
N ARG A 85 1.69 -17.72 25.90
CA ARG A 85 2.58 -16.79 26.62
C ARG A 85 3.83 -17.56 27.05
N ASN A 86 4.80 -17.66 26.16
CA ASN A 86 6.15 -18.06 26.52
C ASN A 86 6.78 -16.87 27.21
N ASN A 87 7.27 -17.07 28.44
CA ASN A 87 7.98 -16.04 29.22
C ASN A 87 9.26 -15.51 28.52
N ALA A 88 9.61 -16.04 27.34
CA ALA A 88 10.78 -15.66 26.54
C ALA A 88 10.56 -14.45 25.60
N GLY A 89 9.32 -13.94 25.47
CA GLY A 89 9.00 -12.86 24.53
C GLY A 89 9.01 -13.30 23.06
N PRO A 90 8.77 -12.38 22.10
CA PRO A 90 8.73 -12.71 20.66
C PRO A 90 10.12 -13.08 20.12
N SER A 91 10.15 -14.09 19.25
CA SER A 91 11.36 -14.56 18.58
C SER A 91 11.92 -13.52 17.61
N THR A 92 13.17 -13.71 17.15
CA THR A 92 13.77 -12.85 16.12
C THR A 92 12.94 -12.85 14.83
N ASP A 93 12.40 -14.01 14.43
CA ASP A 93 11.59 -14.12 13.22
C ASP A 93 10.26 -13.40 13.36
N ASP A 94 9.62 -13.45 14.53
CA ASP A 94 8.39 -12.69 14.78
C ASP A 94 8.62 -11.18 14.65
N ARG A 95 9.75 -10.71 15.19
CA ARG A 95 10.15 -9.30 15.09
C ARG A 95 10.44 -8.90 13.65
N ARG A 96 11.14 -9.75 12.89
CA ARG A 96 11.42 -9.55 11.48
C ARG A 96 10.13 -9.44 10.67
N TRP A 97 9.17 -10.34 10.87
CA TRP A 97 7.89 -10.30 10.17
C TRP A 97 7.00 -9.13 10.59
N ALA A 98 6.90 -8.82 11.88
CA ALA A 98 6.14 -7.68 12.35
C ALA A 98 6.67 -6.36 11.75
N TYR A 99 7.99 -6.16 11.77
CA TYR A 99 8.61 -5.00 11.13
C TYR A 99 8.40 -4.99 9.62
N LEU A 100 8.44 -6.15 8.95
CA LEU A 100 8.21 -6.24 7.51
C LEU A 100 6.80 -5.78 7.16
N ARG A 101 5.79 -6.30 7.86
CA ARG A 101 4.37 -5.93 7.68
C ARG A 101 4.17 -4.43 7.89
N HIS A 102 4.67 -3.90 9.00
CA HIS A 102 4.55 -2.48 9.32
C HIS A 102 5.24 -1.60 8.26
N SER A 103 6.44 -1.98 7.85
CA SER A 103 7.24 -1.22 6.88
C SER A 103 6.66 -1.30 5.47
N ALA A 104 6.13 -2.45 5.05
CA ALA A 104 5.40 -2.59 3.79
C ALA A 104 4.13 -1.73 3.78
N GLY A 105 3.34 -1.75 4.87
CA GLY A 105 2.16 -0.89 5.04
C GLY A 105 2.50 0.61 4.96
N THR A 106 3.56 1.01 5.67
CA THR A 106 4.03 2.41 5.69
C THR A 106 4.58 2.83 4.32
N SER A 107 5.34 1.97 3.66
CA SER A 107 5.86 2.19 2.31
C SER A 107 4.71 2.38 1.32
N LEU A 108 3.70 1.52 1.34
CA LEU A 108 2.54 1.65 0.44
C LEU A 108 1.74 2.93 0.70
N ARG A 109 1.57 3.33 1.96
CA ARG A 109 0.95 4.62 2.30
C ARG A 109 1.73 5.79 1.68
N GLY A 110 3.05 5.73 1.74
CA GLY A 110 3.94 6.71 1.11
C GLY A 110 3.81 6.71 -0.41
N THR A 111 3.84 5.54 -1.04
CA THR A 111 3.64 5.38 -2.49
C THR A 111 2.29 5.98 -2.92
N ASN A 112 1.21 5.68 -2.20
CA ASN A 112 -0.12 6.21 -2.51
C ASN A 112 -0.18 7.75 -2.42
N ALA A 113 0.53 8.35 -1.46
CA ALA A 113 0.66 9.80 -1.36
C ALA A 113 1.44 10.39 -2.55
N ILE A 114 2.56 9.76 -2.93
CA ILE A 114 3.35 10.18 -4.10
C ILE A 114 2.52 10.02 -5.38
N HIS A 115 1.69 8.98 -5.48
CA HIS A 115 0.81 8.75 -6.62
C HIS A 115 -0.14 9.93 -6.83
N VAL A 116 -0.79 10.46 -5.78
CA VAL A 116 -1.61 11.69 -5.88
C VAL A 116 -0.81 12.84 -6.49
N THR A 117 0.40 13.07 -5.96
CA THR A 117 1.27 14.17 -6.42
C THR A 117 1.58 14.02 -7.90
N ARG A 118 2.01 12.83 -8.32
CA ARG A 118 2.38 12.52 -9.71
C ARG A 118 1.17 12.58 -10.64
N ALA A 119 0.03 12.09 -10.20
CA ALA A 119 -1.21 12.14 -10.97
C ALA A 119 -1.65 13.59 -11.19
N LEU A 120 -1.55 14.46 -10.18
CA LEU A 120 -1.86 15.89 -10.31
C LEU A 120 -0.86 16.65 -11.20
N GLU A 121 0.44 16.38 -11.05
CA GLU A 121 1.47 16.94 -11.94
C GLU A 121 1.20 16.58 -13.41
N ARG A 122 0.86 15.31 -13.66
CA ARG A 122 0.55 14.80 -15.00
C ARG A 122 -0.80 15.26 -15.53
N LEU A 123 -1.78 15.56 -14.70
CA LEU A 123 -3.05 16.16 -15.13
C LEU A 123 -2.86 17.55 -15.75
N SER A 124 -1.85 18.29 -15.30
CA SER A 124 -1.47 19.56 -15.92
C SER A 124 -0.89 19.37 -17.34
N SER A 125 -0.34 18.18 -17.63
CA SER A 125 0.07 17.77 -18.96
C SER A 125 -1.10 17.07 -19.68
N ARG A 126 -1.89 17.84 -20.44
CA ARG A 126 -3.14 17.42 -21.14
C ARG A 126 -3.12 16.09 -21.90
N GLN A 127 -1.96 15.50 -22.16
CA GLN A 127 -1.82 14.35 -23.06
C GLN A 127 -1.76 13.01 -22.33
N GLN A 128 -1.42 12.97 -21.03
CA GLN A 128 -1.13 11.70 -20.34
C GLN A 128 -1.43 11.76 -18.82
N PRO A 129 -2.70 11.88 -18.41
CA PRO A 129 -3.06 11.76 -17.00
C PRO A 129 -2.66 10.39 -16.47
N LEU A 130 -2.33 10.28 -15.17
CA LEU A 130 -2.23 8.98 -14.53
C LEU A 130 -3.61 8.49 -14.11
N ALA A 131 -3.83 7.19 -14.23
CA ALA A 131 -4.99 6.49 -13.71
C ALA A 131 -4.96 6.48 -12.17
N PRO A 132 -6.10 6.27 -11.49
CA PRO A 132 -6.15 6.29 -10.03
C PRO A 132 -5.57 5.04 -9.37
N HIS A 133 -5.15 4.02 -10.12
CA HIS A 133 -4.79 2.70 -9.59
C HIS A 133 -3.32 2.37 -9.79
N GLY A 134 -2.77 1.61 -8.85
CA GLY A 134 -1.39 1.18 -8.88
C GLY A 134 -1.18 -0.18 -8.23
N ILE A 135 -0.05 -0.80 -8.55
CA ILE A 135 0.50 -1.91 -7.76
C ILE A 135 1.90 -1.56 -7.25
N THR A 136 2.30 -2.20 -6.16
CA THR A 136 3.65 -2.10 -5.59
C THR A 136 4.15 -3.48 -5.24
N LEU A 137 5.30 -3.86 -5.79
CA LEU A 137 5.99 -5.10 -5.43
C LEU A 137 6.95 -4.80 -4.29
N PHE A 138 6.98 -5.68 -3.30
CA PHE A 138 7.87 -5.60 -2.16
C PHE A 138 8.96 -6.65 -2.25
N PHE A 139 10.20 -6.23 -2.02
CA PHE A 139 11.35 -7.11 -1.91
C PHE A 139 12.11 -6.82 -0.62
N VAL A 140 12.91 -7.77 -0.17
CA VAL A 140 13.92 -7.53 0.87
C VAL A 140 15.30 -7.81 0.33
N VAL A 141 16.27 -7.05 0.81
CA VAL A 141 17.70 -7.28 0.59
C VAL A 141 18.42 -7.35 1.92
N GLU A 142 19.49 -8.14 1.98
CA GLU A 142 20.35 -8.18 3.15
C GLU A 142 20.99 -6.81 3.37
N ALA A 143 20.89 -6.31 4.61
CA ALA A 143 21.42 -5.00 5.00
C ALA A 143 21.90 -5.07 6.46
N PRO A 144 23.15 -5.54 6.71
CA PRO A 144 23.65 -5.80 8.06
C PRO A 144 23.69 -4.56 8.98
N SER A 145 23.73 -3.36 8.41
CA SER A 145 23.69 -2.09 9.14
C SER A 145 22.28 -1.69 9.61
N GLN A 146 21.23 -2.34 9.11
CA GLN A 146 19.84 -2.08 9.50
C GLN A 146 19.47 -2.86 10.76
N HIS A 147 18.50 -2.35 11.53
CA HIS A 147 18.11 -2.91 12.84
C HIS A 147 17.82 -4.42 12.84
N LEU A 148 17.22 -4.94 11.76
CA LEU A 148 16.84 -6.35 11.63
C LEU A 148 17.65 -7.11 10.58
N GLY A 149 18.72 -6.50 10.08
CA GLY A 149 19.63 -7.08 9.09
C GLY A 149 19.10 -7.08 7.65
N TYR A 150 18.02 -6.34 7.36
CA TYR A 150 17.46 -6.23 6.02
C TYR A 150 16.89 -4.84 5.75
N GLN A 151 16.75 -4.53 4.46
CA GLN A 151 16.04 -3.36 3.95
C GLN A 151 14.91 -3.82 3.04
N ILE A 152 13.77 -3.11 3.10
CA ILE A 152 12.66 -3.31 2.15
C ILE A 152 12.89 -2.43 0.93
N LEU A 153 12.72 -3.02 -0.24
CA LEU A 153 12.64 -2.33 -1.52
C LEU A 153 11.19 -2.34 -2.01
N SER A 154 10.76 -1.25 -2.63
CA SER A 154 9.41 -1.09 -3.17
C SER A 154 9.48 -0.59 -4.61
N ALA A 155 8.90 -1.35 -5.53
CA ALA A 155 8.84 -0.98 -6.94
C ALA A 155 7.39 -1.00 -7.42
N SER A 156 6.94 0.11 -8.00
CA SER A 156 5.52 0.34 -8.29
C SER A 156 5.24 0.49 -9.77
N ARG A 157 4.02 0.13 -10.18
CA ARG A 157 3.50 0.38 -11.51
C ARG A 157 2.27 1.28 -11.42
N TRP A 158 2.36 2.43 -12.07
CA TRP A 158 1.22 3.28 -12.40
C TRP A 158 1.00 3.31 -13.90
N GLY A 159 -0.27 3.44 -14.30
CA GLY A 159 -0.65 3.54 -15.70
C GLY A 159 -1.14 4.93 -16.07
N TYR A 160 -1.16 5.19 -17.38
CA TYR A 160 -1.89 6.33 -17.91
C TYR A 160 -3.38 6.03 -17.89
N SER A 161 -4.19 7.07 -17.66
CA SER A 161 -5.64 6.97 -17.66
C SER A 161 -6.15 6.39 -18.97
N GLY A 162 -7.12 5.51 -18.86
CA GLY A 162 -7.74 4.83 -19.99
C GLY A 162 -8.62 3.69 -19.49
N PRO A 163 -9.48 3.11 -20.35
CA PRO A 163 -10.51 2.16 -19.92
C PRO A 163 -9.98 0.99 -19.08
N GLU A 164 -8.78 0.49 -19.41
CA GLU A 164 -8.14 -0.63 -18.72
C GLU A 164 -7.51 -0.22 -17.39
N TYR A 165 -6.97 1.00 -17.28
CA TYR A 165 -6.25 1.47 -16.11
C TYR A 165 -7.14 2.21 -15.11
N ASP A 166 -8.30 2.71 -15.55
CA ASP A 166 -9.27 3.41 -14.70
C ASP A 166 -10.18 2.42 -13.93
N ASN A 167 -10.26 1.18 -14.42
CA ASN A 167 -10.93 0.08 -13.75
C ASN A 167 -9.90 -0.82 -13.04
N LEU A 168 -9.94 -0.84 -11.70
CA LEU A 168 -8.97 -1.59 -10.90
C LEU A 168 -8.95 -3.10 -11.20
N VAL A 169 -10.10 -3.72 -11.46
CA VAL A 169 -10.18 -5.16 -11.79
C VAL A 169 -9.52 -5.43 -13.14
N ALA A 170 -9.83 -4.61 -14.15
CA ALA A 170 -9.24 -4.73 -15.48
C ALA A 170 -7.72 -4.51 -15.43
N PHE A 171 -7.27 -3.49 -14.70
CA PHE A 171 -5.86 -3.20 -14.47
C PHE A 171 -5.12 -4.40 -13.87
N LEU A 172 -5.62 -4.96 -12.77
CA LEU A 172 -4.99 -6.11 -12.11
C LEU A 172 -4.97 -7.35 -13.00
N THR A 173 -6.04 -7.58 -13.76
CA THR A 173 -6.13 -8.69 -14.73
C THR A 173 -5.10 -8.51 -15.84
N GLY A 174 -4.95 -7.30 -16.37
CA GLY A 174 -3.93 -6.97 -17.36
C GLY A 174 -2.50 -7.12 -16.83
N MET A 175 -2.26 -6.73 -15.57
CA MET A 175 -0.96 -6.93 -14.91
C MET A 175 -0.64 -8.42 -14.74
N ARG A 176 -1.63 -9.25 -14.42
CA ARG A 176 -1.46 -10.71 -14.35
C ARG A 176 -1.12 -11.29 -15.73
N ALA A 177 -1.88 -10.95 -16.77
CA ALA A 177 -1.62 -11.44 -18.12
C ALA A 177 -0.22 -11.03 -18.63
N THR A 178 0.21 -9.82 -18.28
CA THR A 178 1.57 -9.33 -18.55
C THR A 178 2.62 -10.17 -17.84
N ALA A 179 2.43 -10.42 -16.53
CA ALA A 179 3.33 -11.26 -15.75
C ALA A 179 3.44 -12.69 -16.34
N GLU A 180 2.30 -13.34 -16.60
CA GLU A 180 2.27 -14.69 -17.20
C GLU A 180 3.01 -14.73 -18.55
N THR A 181 2.85 -13.70 -19.38
CA THR A 181 3.54 -13.58 -20.67
C THR A 181 5.05 -13.47 -20.49
N PHE A 182 5.52 -12.60 -19.60
CA PHE A 182 6.95 -12.39 -19.38
C PHE A 182 7.61 -13.60 -18.69
N ILE A 183 6.91 -14.25 -17.76
CA ILE A 183 7.31 -15.52 -17.16
C ILE A 183 7.50 -16.57 -18.25
N ALA A 184 6.49 -16.79 -19.10
CA ALA A 184 6.55 -17.80 -20.15
C ALA A 184 7.67 -17.52 -21.17
N GLN A 185 7.93 -16.26 -21.51
CA GLN A 185 9.01 -15.87 -22.41
C GLN A 185 10.40 -16.17 -21.81
N HIS A 186 10.63 -15.91 -20.53
CA HIS A 186 11.91 -16.19 -19.88
C HIS A 186 12.13 -17.68 -19.62
N GLN A 187 11.06 -18.42 -19.30
CA GLN A 187 11.12 -19.88 -19.16
C GLN A 187 11.59 -20.55 -20.46
N LYS A 188 11.18 -20.06 -21.64
CA LYS A 188 11.65 -20.57 -22.95
C LYS A 188 13.16 -20.48 -23.13
N ILE A 189 13.80 -19.48 -22.52
CA ILE A 189 15.25 -19.28 -22.55
C ILE A 189 15.94 -19.71 -21.25
N LYS A 190 15.24 -20.46 -20.39
CA LYS A 190 15.73 -20.99 -19.10
C LYS A 190 16.27 -19.90 -18.16
N ARG A 191 15.62 -18.74 -18.14
CA ARG A 191 15.90 -17.64 -17.20
C ARG A 191 14.72 -17.39 -16.28
N VAL A 192 14.99 -16.87 -15.09
CA VAL A 192 13.98 -16.31 -14.21
C VAL A 192 13.77 -14.85 -14.60
N TRP A 193 12.53 -14.47 -14.83
CA TRP A 193 12.16 -13.08 -15.08
C TRP A 193 12.10 -12.31 -13.77
N ASP A 194 12.74 -11.14 -13.70
CA ASP A 194 12.56 -10.15 -12.62
C ASP A 194 11.64 -9.02 -13.13
N PRO A 195 10.55 -8.67 -12.41
CA PRO A 195 9.64 -7.59 -12.80
C PRO A 195 10.30 -6.21 -12.95
N ARG A 196 11.52 -6.04 -12.41
CA ARG A 196 12.34 -4.83 -12.49
C ARG A 196 13.30 -4.83 -13.70
N ASP A 197 13.37 -5.92 -14.47
CA ASP A 197 14.27 -5.99 -15.61
C ASP A 197 13.85 -5.01 -16.72
N PRO A 198 14.78 -4.21 -17.29
CA PRO A 198 14.44 -3.14 -18.21
C PRO A 198 13.83 -3.63 -19.52
N ASP A 199 14.21 -4.82 -20.00
CA ASP A 199 13.70 -5.39 -21.24
C ASP A 199 12.25 -5.88 -21.13
N PHE A 200 11.81 -6.22 -19.91
CA PHE A 200 10.49 -6.80 -19.62
C PHE A 200 9.92 -6.20 -18.33
N LEU A 201 9.90 -4.88 -18.31
CA LEU A 201 9.65 -4.10 -17.12
C LEU A 201 8.15 -4.05 -16.78
N MET A 202 7.80 -4.54 -15.58
CA MET A 202 6.44 -4.46 -15.05
C MET A 202 6.20 -3.20 -14.22
N VAL A 203 7.24 -2.70 -13.55
CA VAL A 203 7.21 -1.57 -12.60
C VAL A 203 7.92 -0.34 -13.18
N ASN A 204 7.44 0.87 -12.96
CA ASN A 204 7.99 2.09 -13.56
C ASN A 204 8.40 3.19 -12.57
N VAL A 205 8.29 2.94 -11.27
CA VAL A 205 8.65 3.88 -10.20
C VAL A 205 9.22 3.12 -8.99
N GLY A 206 10.06 3.77 -8.20
CA GLY A 206 10.61 3.22 -6.96
C GLY A 206 11.95 2.51 -7.19
N ASP A 207 12.23 1.47 -6.40
CA ASP A 207 13.47 0.71 -6.39
C ASP A 207 13.54 -0.27 -7.59
N ILE A 208 13.57 0.30 -8.80
CA ILE A 208 13.63 -0.45 -10.07
C ILE A 208 15.04 -0.90 -10.44
N GLU A 209 16.06 -0.28 -9.86
CA GLU A 209 17.44 -0.70 -10.07
C GLU A 209 17.76 -1.93 -9.23
N ARG A 210 18.54 -2.86 -9.80
CA ARG A 210 18.96 -4.05 -9.07
C ARG A 210 19.96 -3.65 -7.99
N SER A 211 19.70 -4.11 -6.76
CA SER A 211 20.65 -4.04 -5.67
C SER A 211 21.84 -4.95 -5.93
N ASP A 212 23.00 -4.62 -5.35
CA ASP A 212 24.20 -5.45 -5.36
C ASP A 212 23.99 -6.78 -4.62
N THR A 213 23.03 -6.85 -3.70
CA THR A 213 22.65 -8.08 -3.00
C THR A 213 21.38 -8.69 -3.60
N PRO A 214 21.26 -10.04 -3.58
CA PRO A 214 20.05 -10.70 -4.09
C PRO A 214 18.80 -10.20 -3.37
N ALA A 215 17.85 -9.66 -4.13
CA ALA A 215 16.56 -9.24 -3.62
C ALA A 215 15.58 -10.41 -3.62
N ARG A 216 14.87 -10.61 -2.51
CA ARG A 216 13.85 -11.66 -2.36
C ARG A 216 12.46 -11.06 -2.35
N TYR A 217 11.55 -11.63 -3.13
CA TYR A 217 10.17 -11.18 -3.19
C TYR A 217 9.41 -11.53 -1.91
N VAL A 218 8.72 -10.55 -1.33
CA VAL A 218 7.99 -10.72 -0.06
C VAL A 218 6.51 -10.37 -0.15
N GLY A 219 6.05 -9.75 -1.24
CA GLY A 219 4.63 -9.56 -1.47
C GLY A 219 4.27 -8.51 -2.50
N LEU A 220 2.97 -8.25 -2.57
CA LEU A 220 2.34 -7.31 -3.49
C LEU A 220 1.41 -6.38 -2.72
N GLY A 221 1.35 -5.13 -3.14
CA GLY A 221 0.35 -4.15 -2.77
C GLY A 221 -0.45 -3.72 -4.00
N MET A 222 -1.73 -3.42 -3.81
CA MET A 222 -2.54 -2.63 -4.73
C MET A 222 -2.96 -1.35 -4.03
N GLU A 223 -3.07 -0.28 -4.79
CA GLU A 223 -3.49 1.01 -4.26
C GLU A 223 -4.46 1.69 -5.21
N THR A 224 -5.29 2.56 -4.63
CA THR A 224 -6.21 3.40 -5.36
C THR A 224 -6.32 4.80 -4.75
N LEU A 225 -6.54 5.80 -5.62
CA LEU A 225 -6.90 7.16 -5.23
C LEU A 225 -8.42 7.33 -5.07
N ASN A 226 -9.20 6.29 -5.36
CA ASN A 226 -10.62 6.27 -5.14
C ASN A 226 -10.92 5.68 -3.75
N THR A 227 -11.80 6.34 -3.02
CA THR A 227 -12.28 5.86 -1.73
C THR A 227 -13.81 5.86 -1.73
N ASP A 228 -14.42 5.20 -0.75
CA ASP A 228 -15.89 5.17 -0.64
C ASP A 228 -16.52 6.58 -0.55
N SER A 229 -15.75 7.58 -0.08
CA SER A 229 -16.22 8.96 0.07
C SER A 229 -15.85 9.88 -1.09
N ARG A 230 -14.84 9.52 -1.91
CA ARG A 230 -14.32 10.40 -2.98
C ARG A 230 -13.74 9.60 -4.13
N GLN A 231 -14.18 9.89 -5.35
CA GLN A 231 -13.59 9.35 -6.58
C GLN A 231 -12.58 10.33 -7.15
N TRP A 232 -11.46 9.81 -7.67
CA TRP A 232 -10.35 10.60 -8.20
C TRP A 232 -10.82 11.64 -9.23
N TYR A 233 -11.57 11.20 -10.24
CA TYR A 233 -12.04 12.08 -11.32
C TYR A 233 -13.07 13.13 -10.87
N GLU A 234 -13.73 12.94 -9.74
CA GLU A 234 -14.62 13.95 -9.14
C GLU A 234 -13.81 15.01 -8.37
N VAL A 235 -12.70 14.61 -7.76
CA VAL A 235 -11.82 15.49 -6.98
C VAL A 235 -10.94 16.34 -7.89
N VAL A 236 -10.50 15.81 -9.03
CA VAL A 236 -9.58 16.48 -9.97
C VAL A 236 -10.00 17.90 -10.37
N PRO A 237 -11.24 18.18 -10.81
CA PRO A 237 -11.67 19.54 -11.17
C PRO A 237 -11.57 20.52 -10.00
N VAL A 238 -11.87 20.07 -8.78
CA VAL A 238 -11.78 20.89 -7.57
C VAL A 238 -10.33 21.23 -7.28
N LEU A 239 -9.42 20.24 -7.32
CA LEU A 239 -7.99 20.47 -7.11
C LEU A 239 -7.44 21.49 -8.12
N GLN A 240 -7.81 21.36 -9.41
CA GLN A 240 -7.40 22.28 -10.46
C GLN A 240 -7.91 23.70 -10.22
N SER A 241 -9.17 23.87 -9.80
CA SER A 241 -9.76 25.19 -9.52
C SER A 241 -9.23 25.85 -8.24
N SER A 242 -8.81 25.05 -7.26
CA SER A 242 -8.42 25.54 -5.93
C SER A 242 -7.01 26.13 -5.87
N GLY A 243 -6.18 25.89 -6.90
CA GLY A 243 -4.80 26.36 -6.93
C GLY A 243 -3.89 25.75 -5.86
N ILE A 244 -4.32 24.67 -5.19
CA ILE A 244 -3.50 23.99 -4.20
C ILE A 244 -2.29 23.32 -4.87
N SER A 245 -1.17 23.27 -4.16
CA SER A 245 0.02 22.58 -4.67
C SER A 245 -0.17 21.05 -4.63
N SER A 246 0.60 20.34 -5.44
CA SER A 246 0.64 18.86 -5.42
C SER A 246 1.06 18.31 -4.05
N LEU A 247 1.96 18.99 -3.35
CA LEU A 247 2.34 18.68 -1.98
C LEU A 247 1.16 18.79 -1.00
N GLN A 248 0.33 19.83 -1.14
CA GLN A 248 -0.87 20.01 -0.32
C GLN A 248 -1.92 18.94 -0.63
N ALA A 249 -2.07 18.55 -1.90
CA ALA A 249 -3.04 17.53 -2.30
C ALA A 249 -2.84 16.18 -1.59
N MET A 250 -1.60 15.81 -1.25
CA MET A 250 -1.29 14.59 -0.48
C MET A 250 -2.00 14.50 0.88
N SER A 251 -2.33 15.64 1.49
CA SER A 251 -3.01 15.67 2.80
C SER A 251 -4.53 15.80 2.68
N TYR A 252 -5.05 16.11 1.49
CA TYR A 252 -6.48 16.38 1.27
C TYR A 252 -7.21 15.31 0.47
N VAL A 253 -6.53 14.64 -0.47
CA VAL A 253 -7.13 13.59 -1.28
C VAL A 253 -7.00 12.29 -0.50
N PRO A 254 -8.05 11.64 0.00
CA PRO A 254 -7.88 10.37 0.68
C PRO A 254 -7.45 9.28 -0.32
N GLY A 255 -6.93 8.16 0.18
CA GLY A 255 -6.58 7.00 -0.62
C GLY A 255 -6.65 5.73 0.19
N GLU A 256 -6.74 4.61 -0.51
CA GLU A 256 -6.81 3.29 0.12
C GLU A 256 -5.90 2.32 -0.62
N ALA A 257 -5.31 1.40 0.13
CA ALA A 257 -4.47 0.36 -0.43
C ALA A 257 -4.60 -0.94 0.36
N ALA A 258 -4.18 -2.04 -0.24
CA ALA A 258 -4.15 -3.35 0.38
C ALA A 258 -2.89 -4.12 -0.01
N ILE A 259 -2.37 -4.94 0.91
CA ILE A 259 -1.16 -5.74 0.74
C ILE A 259 -1.48 -7.21 0.99
N ARG A 260 -0.87 -8.08 0.19
CA ARG A 260 -0.73 -9.51 0.47
C ARG A 260 0.77 -9.85 0.53
N LEU A 261 1.21 -10.34 1.68
CA LEU A 261 2.59 -10.82 1.88
C LEU A 261 2.65 -12.35 1.77
N VAL A 262 3.85 -12.88 1.51
CA VAL A 262 4.09 -14.32 1.32
C VAL A 262 3.86 -15.14 2.59
N ASP A 263 3.93 -14.54 3.78
CA ASP A 263 3.56 -15.18 5.06
C ASP A 263 2.04 -15.28 5.28
N GLY A 264 1.25 -14.83 4.30
CA GLY A 264 -0.21 -14.80 4.36
C GLY A 264 -0.79 -13.58 5.07
N SER A 265 0.04 -12.60 5.42
CA SER A 265 -0.46 -11.35 5.97
C SER A 265 -1.25 -10.56 4.93
N GLU A 266 -2.36 -10.01 5.38
CA GLU A 266 -3.21 -9.10 4.65
C GLU A 266 -3.22 -7.79 5.40
N ILE A 267 -2.93 -6.69 4.71
CA ILE A 267 -2.83 -5.37 5.34
C ILE A 267 -3.71 -4.43 4.54
N ARG A 268 -4.68 -3.80 5.21
CA ARG A 268 -5.39 -2.64 4.67
C ARG A 268 -4.63 -1.40 5.12
N VAL A 269 -4.46 -0.48 4.18
CA VAL A 269 -3.82 0.81 4.37
C VAL A 269 -4.83 1.90 4.03
N VAL A 270 -5.03 2.85 4.93
CA VAL A 270 -5.87 4.03 4.70
C VAL A 270 -4.99 5.27 4.80
N ARG A 271 -5.05 6.11 3.78
CA ARG A 271 -4.44 7.44 3.79
C ARG A 271 -5.56 8.48 3.83
N ASP A 272 -5.90 8.93 5.03
CA ASP A 272 -6.85 10.03 5.24
C ASP A 272 -6.38 10.89 6.42
N ASP A 273 -5.53 11.86 6.14
CA ASP A 273 -4.93 12.73 7.17
C ASP A 273 -5.94 13.68 7.81
N THR A 274 -7.17 13.73 7.29
CA THR A 274 -8.27 14.55 7.83
C THR A 274 -9.13 13.80 8.84
N ARG A 275 -9.00 12.46 8.94
CA ARG A 275 -9.71 11.67 9.95
C ARG A 275 -9.07 11.83 11.34
N SER A 276 -9.93 11.99 12.35
CA SER A 276 -9.52 11.91 13.75
C SER A 276 -9.19 10.46 14.10
N GLY A 277 -7.91 10.20 14.41
CA GLY A 277 -7.43 8.89 14.85
C GLY A 277 -6.35 8.30 13.94
N ARG A 278 -5.11 8.80 14.08
CA ARG A 278 -3.91 8.35 13.35
C ARG A 278 -3.48 6.89 13.59
N GLY A 279 -4.27 6.12 14.34
CA GLY A 279 -3.96 4.75 14.76
C GLY A 279 -4.64 3.64 13.96
N ASN A 280 -5.53 3.98 13.03
CA ASN A 280 -6.30 3.00 12.22
C ASN A 280 -5.84 2.94 10.75
N ASP A 281 -4.72 3.59 10.43
CA ASP A 281 -4.22 3.71 9.06
C ASP A 281 -3.69 2.38 8.52
N LEU A 282 -3.32 1.45 9.41
CA LEU A 282 -2.88 0.11 9.08
C LEU A 282 -3.70 -0.91 9.86
N ILE A 283 -4.42 -1.77 9.14
CA ILE A 283 -5.18 -2.88 9.71
C ILE A 283 -4.60 -4.16 9.12
N CYS A 284 -4.07 -5.03 9.98
CA CYS A 284 -3.47 -6.30 9.55
C CYS A 284 -4.18 -7.48 10.21
N ASN A 285 -4.26 -8.61 9.49
CA ASN A 285 -4.74 -9.88 10.05
C ASN A 285 -3.67 -10.60 10.90
N GLN A 286 -2.44 -10.05 10.93
CA GLN A 286 -1.30 -10.50 11.72
C GLN A 286 -0.74 -9.34 12.56
N PRO A 287 0.02 -9.62 13.64
CA PRO A 287 0.63 -8.56 14.44
C PRO A 287 1.57 -7.65 13.63
N LEU A 288 1.34 -6.34 13.72
CA LEU A 288 2.25 -5.29 13.21
C LEU A 288 3.38 -4.95 14.20
N ASP A 289 3.22 -5.37 15.45
CA ASP A 289 4.22 -5.26 16.50
C ASP A 289 4.31 -6.62 17.20
N ALA A 290 5.52 -7.19 17.23
CA ALA A 290 5.77 -8.51 17.80
C ALA A 290 5.50 -8.57 19.32
N THR A 291 5.41 -7.41 19.98
CA THR A 291 5.09 -7.31 21.42
C THR A 291 3.60 -7.18 21.70
N GLN A 292 2.77 -6.91 20.68
CA GLN A 292 1.33 -6.79 20.85
C GLN A 292 0.67 -8.17 20.86
N ILE A 293 0.31 -8.63 22.06
CA ILE A 293 -0.27 -9.95 22.31
C ILE A 293 -1.74 -10.06 21.83
N TYR A 294 -2.40 -8.96 21.44
CA TYR A 294 -3.87 -8.91 21.32
C TYR A 294 -4.47 -8.38 19.99
N SER A 295 -3.68 -8.09 18.95
CA SER A 295 -4.24 -7.50 17.72
C SER A 295 -4.37 -8.51 16.58
N VAL A 296 -5.08 -9.62 16.80
CA VAL A 296 -5.18 -10.68 15.78
C VAL A 296 -6.58 -11.26 15.73
N THR A 297 -7.42 -10.66 14.89
CA THR A 297 -8.44 -11.30 14.03
C THR A 297 -9.31 -10.18 13.46
N GLN A 298 -8.81 -9.48 12.43
CA GLN A 298 -9.67 -8.68 11.56
C GLN A 298 -9.74 -9.37 10.21
N ASN A 299 -10.95 -9.61 9.71
CA ASN A 299 -11.15 -9.99 8.32
C ASN A 299 -10.83 -8.75 7.47
N VAL A 300 -9.56 -8.60 7.09
CA VAL A 300 -9.05 -7.41 6.38
C VAL A 300 -9.81 -7.15 5.08
N PRO A 301 -10.10 -8.17 4.24
CA PRO A 301 -10.98 -8.01 3.07
C PRO A 301 -12.34 -7.38 3.41
N GLU A 302 -12.96 -7.77 4.53
CA GLU A 302 -14.24 -7.20 4.95
C GLU A 302 -14.14 -5.74 5.45
N LYS A 303 -12.94 -5.25 5.71
CA LYS A 303 -12.70 -3.86 6.13
C LYS A 303 -12.31 -2.94 4.97
N MET A 304 -11.89 -3.48 3.83
CA MET A 304 -11.54 -2.68 2.64
C MET A 304 -12.74 -1.90 2.11
N GLY A 305 -12.50 -0.73 1.52
CA GLY A 305 -13.51 -0.01 0.74
C GLY A 305 -14.03 -0.85 -0.43
N VAL A 306 -15.15 -0.43 -0.99
CA VAL A 306 -15.91 -1.22 -1.98
C VAL A 306 -15.04 -1.60 -3.18
N GLN A 307 -14.25 -0.67 -3.69
CA GLN A 307 -13.45 -0.89 -4.89
C GLN A 307 -12.32 -1.91 -4.66
N LEU A 308 -11.55 -1.78 -3.58
CA LEU A 308 -10.51 -2.74 -3.23
C LEU A 308 -11.10 -4.13 -2.94
N ARG A 309 -12.23 -4.19 -2.25
CA ARG A 309 -12.92 -5.45 -1.94
C ARG A 309 -13.39 -6.17 -3.21
N GLN A 310 -13.95 -5.44 -4.17
CA GLN A 310 -14.35 -6.00 -5.47
C GLN A 310 -13.15 -6.49 -6.28
N ALA A 311 -12.02 -5.79 -6.19
CA ALA A 311 -10.78 -6.14 -6.87
C ALA A 311 -9.97 -7.25 -6.19
N TRP A 312 -10.31 -7.60 -4.94
CA TRP A 312 -9.55 -8.54 -4.12
C TRP A 312 -9.29 -9.90 -4.80
N PRO A 313 -10.26 -10.56 -5.48
CA PRO A 313 -9.97 -11.81 -6.17
C PRO A 313 -8.93 -11.67 -7.29
N ALA A 314 -9.05 -10.64 -8.14
CA ALA A 314 -8.07 -10.37 -9.21
C ALA A 314 -6.69 -10.03 -8.64
N PHE A 315 -6.65 -9.34 -7.51
CA PHE A 315 -5.42 -9.07 -6.77
C PHE A 315 -4.76 -10.35 -6.24
N LEU A 316 -5.54 -11.27 -5.66
CA LEU A 316 -5.04 -12.55 -5.18
C LEU A 316 -4.49 -13.44 -6.31
N ASP A 317 -5.14 -13.44 -7.47
CA ASP A 317 -4.66 -14.16 -8.66
C ASP A 317 -3.28 -13.63 -9.10
N LEU A 318 -3.12 -12.31 -9.16
CA LEU A 318 -1.85 -11.68 -9.49
C LEU A 318 -0.78 -11.97 -8.44
N ALA A 319 -1.11 -11.83 -7.14
CA ALA A 319 -0.20 -12.12 -6.04
C ALA A 319 0.26 -13.59 -6.06
N THR A 320 -0.65 -14.52 -6.35
CA THR A 320 -0.34 -15.96 -6.48
C THR A 320 0.58 -16.22 -7.67
N THR A 321 0.31 -15.58 -8.81
CA THR A 321 1.15 -15.69 -10.02
C THR A 321 2.58 -15.22 -9.74
N LEU A 322 2.74 -14.06 -9.10
CA LEU A 322 4.05 -13.49 -8.78
C LEU A 322 4.77 -14.28 -7.70
N SER A 323 4.10 -14.66 -6.61
CA SER A 323 4.73 -15.44 -5.53
C SER A 323 5.20 -16.81 -6.01
N SER A 324 4.39 -17.52 -6.81
CA SER A 324 4.77 -18.83 -7.36
C SER A 324 6.00 -18.77 -8.27
N HIS A 325 6.22 -17.64 -8.95
CA HIS A 325 7.36 -17.44 -9.85
C HIS A 325 8.60 -16.89 -9.14
N LEU A 326 8.43 -15.89 -8.27
CA LEU A 326 9.52 -15.13 -7.65
C LEU A 326 9.95 -15.66 -6.29
N ASN A 327 9.10 -16.44 -5.63
CA ASN A 327 9.39 -17.05 -4.34
C ASN A 327 8.74 -18.44 -4.20
N PRO A 328 9.10 -19.41 -5.07
CA PRO A 328 8.48 -20.73 -5.09
C PRO A 328 8.66 -21.52 -3.79
N ASP A 329 9.76 -21.28 -3.07
CA ASP A 329 10.10 -21.96 -1.82
C ASP A 329 9.55 -21.25 -0.57
N GLY A 330 8.93 -20.08 -0.73
CA GLY A 330 8.41 -19.26 0.38
C GLY A 330 9.50 -18.72 1.31
N GLN A 331 10.76 -18.67 0.87
CA GLN A 331 11.89 -18.22 1.66
C GLN A 331 12.05 -16.70 1.61
N VAL A 332 12.27 -16.10 2.77
CA VAL A 332 12.49 -14.64 2.91
C VAL A 332 13.85 -14.31 3.54
N TRP A 333 14.32 -15.13 4.47
CA TRP A 333 15.58 -14.94 5.21
C TRP A 333 16.62 -15.98 4.83
#